data_AF-A0A2V6BLA2-F1
#
_entry.id   AF-A0A2V6BLA2-F1
#
_cell.length_a   1.000
_cell.length_b   1.000
_cell.length_c   1.000
_cell.angle_alpha   90.00
_cell.angle_beta   90.00
_cell.angle_gamma   90.00
#
_symmetry.space_group_name_H-M   'P 1'
#
loop_
_entity.id
_entity.type
_entity.pdbx_description
1 polymer ?
#
loop_
_entity_poly.entity_id
_entity_poly.type
_entity_poly.pdbx_seq_one_letter_code
_entity_poly.pdbx_strand_id
1 'polypeptide(L)'
;MDKSSEALFALKPVTFRYKKEIDSASTSQFGLVAEDVEKINPDLVVRDNEGNPYSVRYDQVNAMLLNEFLKDHRKVEEQQAIIAQLKKEMETVVARLND
;
A
#
# COMPACT_ATOMS: atom_id res chain seq x y z
N MET A 1 -0.88 15.61 -5.53
CA MET A 1 -1.71 14.48 -5.07
C MET A 1 -1.13 13.14 -5.50
N ASP A 2 -0.53 13.02 -6.69
CA ASP A 2 -0.18 11.70 -7.23
C ASP A 2 0.84 10.92 -6.38
N LYS A 3 1.81 11.57 -5.72
CA LYS A 3 2.80 10.84 -4.91
C LYS A 3 2.49 10.72 -3.43
N SER A 4 1.44 11.41 -2.95
CA SER A 4 1.18 11.53 -1.51
C SER A 4 0.90 10.16 -0.86
N SER A 5 0.28 9.25 -1.59
CA SER A 5 -0.04 7.89 -1.15
C SER A 5 1.09 6.87 -1.35
N GLU A 6 2.18 7.22 -2.02
CA GLU A 6 3.34 6.32 -2.21
C GLU A 6 4.07 6.05 -0.89
N ALA A 7 3.93 6.93 0.11
CA ALA A 7 4.46 6.71 1.45
C ALA A 7 3.95 5.39 2.09
N LEU A 8 2.78 4.90 1.64
CA LEU A 8 2.24 3.63 2.12
C LEU A 8 3.13 2.43 1.82
N PHE A 9 3.91 2.46 0.73
CA PHE A 9 4.80 1.36 0.35
C PHE A 9 5.96 1.15 1.32
N ALA A 10 6.31 2.18 2.10
CA ALA A 10 7.35 2.09 3.11
C ALA A 10 6.82 1.63 4.47
N LEU A 11 5.49 1.63 4.68
CA LEU A 11 4.88 1.20 5.93
C LEU A 11 5.08 -0.30 6.15
N LYS A 12 5.23 -0.70 7.41
CA LYS A 12 5.44 -2.09 7.82
C LYS A 12 4.31 -2.55 8.71
N PRO A 13 3.32 -3.26 8.16
CA PRO A 13 2.27 -3.88 8.97
C PRO A 13 2.85 -4.91 9.94
N VAL A 14 2.27 -4.98 11.12
CA VAL A 14 2.66 -5.92 12.18
C VAL A 14 1.45 -6.64 12.73
N THR A 15 1.71 -7.81 13.32
CA THR A 15 0.76 -8.49 14.19
C THR A 15 1.12 -8.17 15.64
N PHE A 16 0.14 -7.69 16.41
CA PHE A 16 0.34 -7.35 17.82
C PHE A 16 -0.80 -7.86 18.68
N ARG A 17 -0.62 -7.79 20.00
CA ARG A 17 -1.66 -8.06 21.00
C ARG A 17 -1.64 -6.90 21.98
N TYR A 18 -2.81 -6.41 22.36
CA TYR A 18 -2.88 -5.46 23.45
C TYR A 18 -2.42 -6.11 24.76
N LYS A 19 -1.97 -5.26 25.70
CA LYS A 19 -1.67 -5.73 27.05
C LYS A 19 -2.94 -6.30 27.69
N LYS A 20 -2.78 -7.25 28.62
CA LYS A 20 -3.91 -7.99 29.20
C LYS A 20 -4.90 -7.11 29.95
N GLU A 21 -4.47 -5.94 30.42
CA GLU A 21 -5.33 -4.97 31.10
C GLU A 21 -6.31 -4.28 30.13
N ILE A 22 -5.99 -4.26 28.82
CA ILE A 22 -6.82 -3.69 27.76
C ILE A 22 -7.63 -4.80 27.08
N ASP A 23 -7.00 -5.94 26.79
CA ASP A 23 -7.65 -7.10 26.21
C ASP A 23 -7.22 -8.38 26.95
N SER A 24 -8.07 -8.86 27.85
CA SER A 24 -7.82 -10.08 28.62
C SER A 24 -7.75 -11.33 27.75
N ALA A 25 -8.42 -11.34 26.60
CA ALA A 25 -8.35 -12.46 25.65
C ALA A 25 -7.04 -12.48 24.87
N SER A 26 -6.25 -11.40 24.95
CA SER A 26 -4.99 -11.22 24.23
C SER A 26 -5.16 -11.51 22.74
N THR A 27 -6.20 -10.95 22.13
CA THR A 27 -6.57 -11.21 20.74
C THR A 27 -5.46 -10.74 19.81
N SER A 28 -5.08 -11.59 18.85
CA SER A 28 -4.11 -11.21 17.83
C SER A 28 -4.75 -10.20 16.87
N GLN A 29 -4.12 -9.05 16.70
CA GLN A 29 -4.58 -7.99 15.80
C GLN A 29 -3.51 -7.67 14.78
N PHE A 30 -3.94 -7.11 13.65
CA PHE A 30 -3.07 -6.66 12.58
C PHE A 30 -3.20 -5.15 12.44
N GLY A 31 -2.08 -4.44 12.29
CA GLY A 31 -2.11 -2.99 12.19
C GLY A 31 -0.72 -2.38 12.01
N LEU A 32 -0.64 -1.10 12.34
CA LEU A 32 0.57 -0.29 12.22
C LEU A 32 0.93 0.30 13.59
N VAL A 33 2.22 0.47 13.84
CA VAL A 33 2.75 1.13 15.04
C VAL A 33 2.89 2.63 14.75
N ALA A 34 2.27 3.48 15.59
CA ALA A 34 2.18 4.92 15.32
C ALA A 34 3.57 5.59 15.24
N GLU A 35 4.51 5.19 16.10
CA GLU A 35 5.88 5.68 16.12
C GLU A 35 6.68 5.27 14.87
N ASP A 36 6.36 4.12 14.26
CA ASP A 36 7.01 3.71 13.02
C ASP A 36 6.38 4.39 11.81
N VAL A 37 5.06 4.61 11.83
CA VAL A 37 4.37 5.42 10.82
C VAL A 37 4.86 6.85 10.85
N GLU A 38 5.08 7.45 12.03
CA GLU A 38 5.57 8.82 12.19
C GLU A 38 6.89 9.06 11.45
N LYS A 39 7.83 8.10 11.54
CA LYS A 39 9.14 8.18 10.87
C LYS A 39 9.02 8.20 9.35
N ILE A 40 7.94 7.66 8.80
CA ILE A 40 7.70 7.53 7.36
C ILE A 40 6.84 8.68 6.85
N ASN A 41 5.71 8.92 7.51
CA ASN A 41 4.80 10.00 7.20
C ASN A 41 4.10 10.50 8.48
N PRO A 42 4.57 11.61 9.07
CA PRO A 42 4.03 12.14 10.32
C PRO A 42 2.60 12.68 10.18
N ASP A 43 2.14 12.99 8.96
CA ASP A 43 0.77 13.46 8.74
C ASP A 43 -0.26 12.34 8.96
N LEU A 44 0.16 11.08 8.90
CA LEU A 44 -0.69 9.90 9.13
C LEU A 44 -0.82 9.52 10.61
N VAL A 45 -0.32 10.35 11.51
CA VAL A 45 -0.33 10.08 12.96
C VAL A 45 -1.23 11.08 13.68
N VAL A 46 -1.99 10.58 14.64
CA VAL A 46 -2.68 11.37 15.66
C VAL A 46 -1.75 11.46 16.86
N ARG A 47 -1.53 12.69 17.34
CA ARG A 47 -0.69 12.96 18.50
C ARG A 47 -1.55 13.20 19.73
N ASP A 48 -1.04 12.82 20.90
CA ASP A 48 -1.65 13.16 22.19
C ASP A 48 -1.38 14.63 22.59
N ASN A 49 -1.80 15.02 23.79
CA ASN A 49 -1.62 16.37 24.33
C ASN A 49 -0.15 16.75 24.58
N GLU A 50 0.75 15.77 24.68
CA GLU A 50 2.19 15.96 24.85
C GLU A 50 2.93 16.00 23.50
N GLY A 51 2.20 15.74 22.41
CA GLY A 51 2.74 15.71 21.06
C GLY A 51 3.29 14.35 20.64
N ASN A 52 3.16 13.32 21.48
CA ASN A 52 3.66 11.98 21.17
C ASN A 52 2.71 11.25 20.19
N PRO A 53 3.23 10.39 19.30
CA PRO A 53 2.41 9.48 18.50
C PRO A 53 1.47 8.65 19.38
N TYR A 54 0.17 8.77 19.15
CA TYR A 54 -0.86 8.08 19.94
C TYR A 54 -1.63 7.06 19.10
N SER A 55 -1.92 7.40 17.85
CA SER A 55 -2.68 6.52 16.95
C SER A 55 -2.36 6.80 15.49
N VAL A 56 -2.76 5.90 14.61
CA VAL A 56 -2.64 6.06 13.15
C VAL A 56 -3.98 6.56 12.60
N ARG A 57 -3.92 7.47 11.62
CA ARG A 57 -5.10 7.96 10.88
C ARG A 57 -5.56 6.93 9.86
N TYR A 58 -6.16 5.84 10.33
CA TYR A 58 -6.56 4.72 9.48
C TYR A 58 -7.53 5.11 8.35
N ASP A 59 -8.40 6.10 8.55
CA ASP A 59 -9.27 6.59 7.46
C ASP A 59 -8.47 7.19 6.29
N GLN A 60 -7.39 7.92 6.59
CA GLN A 60 -6.50 8.47 5.55
C GLN A 60 -5.69 7.36 4.90
N VAL A 61 -5.14 6.42 5.69
CA VAL A 61 -4.44 5.24 5.16
C VAL A 61 -5.33 4.47 4.20
N ASN A 62 -6.59 4.22 4.56
CA ASN A 62 -7.55 3.50 3.73
C ASN A 62 -7.87 4.24 2.42
N ALA A 63 -8.08 5.56 2.46
CA ALA A 63 -8.30 6.36 1.26
C ALA A 63 -7.06 6.37 0.34
N MET A 64 -5.87 6.42 0.92
CA MET A 64 -4.60 6.36 0.18
C MET A 64 -4.36 4.96 -0.42
N LEU A 65 -4.74 3.89 0.28
CA LEU A 65 -4.69 2.52 -0.25
C LEU A 65 -5.60 2.37 -1.47
N LEU A 66 -6.80 2.94 -1.45
CA LEU A 66 -7.68 2.98 -2.62
C LEU A 66 -7.01 3.69 -3.81
N ASN A 67 -6.30 4.79 -3.55
CA ASN A 67 -5.59 5.51 -4.61
C ASN A 67 -4.49 4.65 -5.24
N GLU A 68 -3.65 3.99 -4.44
CA GLU A 68 -2.61 3.08 -4.97
C GLU A 68 -3.22 1.89 -5.71
N PHE A 69 -4.29 1.29 -5.18
CA PHE A 69 -5.01 0.21 -5.85
C PHE A 69 -5.51 0.62 -7.24
N LEU A 70 -6.10 1.82 -7.37
CA LEU A 70 -6.57 2.33 -8.66
C LEU A 70 -5.43 2.62 -9.64
N LYS A 71 -4.25 3.05 -9.15
CA LYS A 71 -3.06 3.23 -10.01
C LYS A 71 -2.52 1.90 -10.50
N ASP A 72 -2.38 0.93 -9.61
CA ASP A 72 -1.92 -0.41 -9.97
C ASP A 72 -2.88 -1.08 -10.95
N HIS A 73 -4.19 -0.89 -10.76
CA HIS A 73 -5.19 -1.40 -11.71
C HIS A 73 -4.99 -0.82 -13.12
N ARG A 74 -4.84 0.51 -13.25
CA ARG A 74 -4.56 1.15 -14.55
C ARG A 74 -3.25 0.64 -15.17
N LYS A 75 -2.20 0.52 -14.36
CA LYS A 75 -0.90 0.00 -14.82
C LYS A 75 -1.02 -1.44 -15.33
N VAL A 76 -1.83 -2.28 -14.69
CA VAL A 76 -2.11 -3.64 -15.15
C VAL A 76 -2.85 -3.64 -16.48
N GLU A 77 -3.86 -2.79 -16.67
CA GLU A 77 -4.58 -2.66 -17.95
C GLU A 77 -3.64 -2.21 -19.08
N GLU A 78 -2.79 -1.21 -18.83
CA GLU A 78 -1.78 -0.74 -19.78
C GLU A 78 -0.77 -1.84 -20.13
N GLN A 79 -0.28 -2.56 -19.14
CA GLN A 79 0.62 -3.70 -19.35
C GLN A 79 -0.03 -4.81 -20.17
N GLN A 80 -1.31 -5.12 -19.93
CA GLN A 80 -2.05 -6.12 -20.71
C GLN A 80 -2.18 -5.71 -22.18
N ALA A 81 -2.47 -4.44 -22.46
CA ALA A 81 -2.52 -3.91 -23.82
C ALA A 81 -1.16 -4.02 -24.54
N ILE A 82 -0.08 -3.65 -23.85
CA ILE A 82 1.30 -3.77 -24.38
C ILE A 82 1.64 -5.23 -24.65
N ILE A 83 1.32 -6.15 -23.73
CA ILE A 83 1.58 -7.58 -23.91
C ILE A 83 0.82 -8.13 -25.13
N ALA A 84 -0.44 -7.73 -25.32
CA ALA A 84 -1.21 -8.14 -26.49
C ALA A 84 -0.58 -7.65 -27.80
N GLN A 85 -0.12 -6.40 -27.83
CA GLN A 85 0.57 -5.84 -28.99
C GLN A 85 1.89 -6.55 -29.27
N LEU A 86 2.73 -6.77 -28.25
CA LEU A 86 4.01 -7.47 -28.38
C LEU A 86 3.83 -8.91 -28.88
N LYS A 87 2.78 -9.62 -28.42
CA LYS A 87 2.47 -10.97 -28.92
C LYS A 87 2.19 -10.96 -30.42
N LYS A 88 1.38 -10.02 -30.90
CA LYS A 88 1.05 -9.87 -32.33
C LYS A 88 2.28 -9.55 -33.19
N GLU A 89 3.14 -8.67 -32.69
CA GLU A 89 4.41 -8.34 -33.37
C GLU A 89 5.34 -9.55 -33.42
N MET A 90 5.43 -10.31 -32.32
CA MET A 90 6.23 -11.53 -32.25
C MET A 90 5.74 -12.60 -33.24
N GLU A 91 4.43 -12.81 -33.34
CA GLU A 91 3.83 -13.71 -34.34
C GLU A 91 4.21 -13.29 -35.77
N THR A 92 4.19 -11.99 -36.04
CA THR A 92 4.57 -11.44 -37.36
C THR A 92 6.06 -11.69 -37.67
N VAL A 93 6.94 -11.51 -36.68
CA VAL A 93 8.38 -11.75 -36.84
C VAL A 93 8.65 -13.25 -37.04
N VAL A 94 8.01 -14.11 -36.26
CA VAL A 94 8.15 -15.57 -36.38
C VAL A 94 7.70 -16.06 -37.76
N ALA A 95 6.59 -15.52 -38.29
CA ALA A 95 6.14 -15.86 -39.64
C ALA A 95 7.22 -15.54 -40.70
N ARG A 96 7.81 -14.34 -40.63
CA ARG A 96 8.86 -13.90 -41.58
C ARG A 96 10.17 -14.68 -41.50
N LEU A 97 10.48 -15.31 -40.36
CA LEU A 97 11.69 -16.13 -40.20
C LEU A 97 11.51 -17.55 -40.73
N ASN A 98 10.26 -17.99 -40.90
CA ASN A 98 9.91 -19.31 -41.40
C ASN A 98 9.62 -19.33 -42.91
N ASP A 99 9.62 -18.16 -43.56
CA ASP A 99 9.56 -17.96 -45.02
C ASP A 99 10.97 -17.91 -45.63
#